data_AF-A0AAW9K694-F1
#
_entry.id   AF-A0AAW9K694-F1
#
_cell.length_a   1.000
_cell.length_b   1.000
_cell.length_c   1.000
_cell.angle_alpha   90.00
_cell.angle_beta   90.00
_cell.angle_gamma   90.00
#
_symmetry.space_group_name_H-M   'P 1'
#
loop_
_entity.id
_entity.type
_entity.pdbx_description
1 polymer ?
#
loop_
_entity_poly.entity_id
_entity_poly.type
_entity_poly.pdbx_seq_one_letter_code
_entity_poly.pdbx_strand_id
1 'polypeptide(L)' 'MNIAFFLLPKHEVVCLNEQSTLRQTLERMEHHRFTSVPIINDNGEYVGTVTEGDLLW' A
#
# COMPACT_ATOMS: atom_id res chain seq x y z
N MET A 1 -15.45 16.80 15.21
CA MET A 1 -15.29 16.13 13.90
C MET A 1 -14.80 14.71 14.16
N ASN A 2 -15.45 13.67 13.65
CA ASN A 2 -14.99 12.29 13.85
C ASN A 2 -14.21 11.83 12.60
N ILE A 3 -12.93 11.51 12.77
CA ILE A 3 -12.03 11.15 11.67
C ILE A 3 -12.39 9.81 11.01
N ALA A 4 -13.08 8.92 11.72
CA ALA A 4 -13.47 7.61 11.21
C ALA A 4 -14.34 7.69 9.95
N PHE A 5 -15.09 8.80 9.76
CA PHE A 5 -15.91 9.01 8.56
C PHE A 5 -15.11 9.31 7.29
N PHE A 6 -13.81 9.59 7.40
CA PHE A 6 -12.91 9.86 6.27
C PHE A 6 -11.97 8.68 5.96
N LEU A 7 -12.04 7.61 6.75
CA LEU A 7 -11.19 6.44 6.60
C LEU A 7 -11.91 5.36 5.79
N LEU A 8 -11.15 4.65 4.96
CA LEU A 8 -11.60 3.42 4.33
C LEU A 8 -11.47 2.25 5.32
N PRO A 9 -12.45 1.33 5.38
CA PRO A 9 -12.28 0.05 6.07
C PRO A 9 -11.05 -0.70 5.55
N LYS A 10 -10.32 -1.38 6.43
CA LYS A 10 -9.05 -2.06 6.08
C LYS A 10 -9.16 -3.00 4.87
N HIS A 11 -10.26 -3.73 4.74
CA HIS A 11 -10.47 -4.68 3.64
C HIS A 11 -10.73 -4.01 2.28
N GLU A 12 -11.02 -2.71 2.27
CA GLU A 12 -11.17 -1.89 1.05
C GLU A 12 -9.86 -1.18 0.68
N VAL A 13 -8.84 -1.24 1.55
CA VAL A 13 -7.52 -0.66 1.29
C VAL A 13 -6.66 -1.70 0.58
N VAL A 14 -6.15 -1.33 -0.60
CA VAL A 14 -5.13 -2.12 -1.28
C VAL A 14 -3.80 -1.96 -0.54
N CYS A 15 -3.22 -3.07 -0.11
CA CYS A 15 -1.92 -3.13 0.56
C CYS A 15 -0.97 -4.07 -0.19
N LEU A 16 0.33 -3.90 0.05
CA LEU A 16 1.38 -4.84 -0.34
C LEU A 16 1.83 -5.65 0.87
N ASN A 17 2.24 -6.89 0.66
CA ASN A 17 2.94 -7.65 1.70
C ASN A 17 4.42 -7.24 1.73
N GLU A 18 5.07 -7.22 2.90
CA GLU A 18 6.49 -6.86 3.05
C GLU A 18 7.46 -7.74 2.25
N GLN A 19 7.06 -8.96 1.90
CA GLN A 19 7.82 -9.87 1.05
C GLN A 19 7.53 -9.68 -0.46
N SER A 20 6.70 -8.69 -0.84
CA SER A 20 6.37 -8.41 -2.24
C SER A 20 7.60 -7.96 -3.00
N THR A 21 7.82 -8.54 -4.17
CA THR A 21 8.91 -8.14 -5.06
C THR A 21 8.64 -6.78 -5.69
N LEU A 22 9.72 -6.11 -6.14
CA LEU A 22 9.63 -4.84 -6.87
C LEU A 22 8.65 -4.91 -8.07
N ARG A 23 8.66 -6.01 -8.83
CA ARG A 23 7.74 -6.21 -9.96
C ARG A 23 6.29 -6.20 -9.50
N GLN A 24 5.97 -6.96 -8.45
CA GLN A 24 4.60 -7.05 -7.93
C GLN A 24 4.11 -5.70 -7.40
N THR A 25 5.00 -4.95 -6.75
CA THR A 25 4.74 -3.57 -6.33
C THR A 25 4.40 -2.68 -7.51
N LEU A 26 5.23 -2.67 -8.57
CA LEU A 26 5.00 -1.89 -9.78
C LEU A 26 3.69 -2.26 -10.48
N GLU A 27 3.43 -3.56 -10.69
CA GLU A 27 2.19 -4.05 -11.30
C GLU A 27 0.96 -3.58 -10.51
N ARG A 28 1.02 -3.63 -9.18
CA ARG A 28 -0.09 -3.18 -8.32
C ARG A 28 -0.31 -1.67 -8.42
N MET A 29 0.77 -0.89 -8.39
CA MET A 29 0.71 0.56 -8.48
C MET A 29 0.18 1.01 -9.84
N GLU A 30 0.65 0.39 -10.93
CA GLU A 30 0.18 0.67 -12.30
C GLU A 30 -1.29 0.30 -12.49
N HIS A 31 -1.69 -0.90 -12.05
CA HIS A 31 -3.07 -1.39 -12.20
C HIS A 31 -4.09 -0.47 -11.54
N HIS A 32 -3.77 0.04 -10.35
CA HIS A 32 -4.67 0.92 -9.59
C HIS A 32 -4.38 2.42 -9.76
N ARG A 33 -3.32 2.79 -10.49
CA ARG A 33 -2.83 4.18 -10.63
C ARG A 33 -2.54 4.84 -9.28
N PHE A 34 -1.94 4.09 -8.37
CA PHE A 34 -1.54 4.59 -7.05
C PHE A 34 -0.12 5.13 -7.07
N THR A 35 0.07 6.27 -6.42
CA THR A 35 1.40 6.88 -6.20
C THR A 35 2.00 6.47 -4.85
N SER A 36 1.23 5.83 -3.99
CA SER A 36 1.62 5.37 -2.66
C SER A 36 0.76 4.17 -2.24
N VAL A 37 1.39 3.15 -1.65
CA VAL A 37 0.73 1.92 -1.20
C VAL A 37 1.27 1.51 0.18
N PRO A 38 0.40 1.24 1.17
CA PRO A 38 0.82 0.73 2.47
C PRO A 38 1.36 -0.71 2.36
N ILE A 39 2.38 -0.99 3.15
CA ILE A 39 2.99 -2.31 3.31
C ILE A 39 2.56 -2.90 4.64
N ILE A 40 2.14 -4.17 4.61
CA ILE A 40 1.75 -4.96 5.77
C ILE A 40 2.58 -6.24 5.88
N ASN A 41 2.75 -6.75 7.09
CA ASN A 41 3.32 -8.09 7.32
C ASN A 41 2.24 -9.18 7.20
N ASP A 42 2.63 -10.44 7.43
CA ASP A 42 1.73 -11.60 7.37
C ASP A 42 0.62 -11.59 8.44
N ASN A 43 0.83 -10.89 9.55
CA ASN A 43 -0.20 -10.65 10.58
C ASN A 43 -1.17 -9.51 10.18
N GLY A 44 -0.92 -8.87 9.04
CA GLY A 44 -1.67 -7.71 8.55
C GLY A 44 -1.35 -6.42 9.29
N GLU A 45 -0.26 -6.35 10.04
CA GLU A 45 0.17 -5.15 10.74
C GLU A 45 0.87 -4.21 9.78
N TYR A 46 0.66 -2.90 9.93
CA TYR A 46 1.33 -1.89 9.10
C TYR A 46 2.81 -1.84 9.45
N VAL A 47 3.67 -1.93 8.43
CA VAL A 47 5.13 -1.87 8.60
C VAL A 47 5.78 -0.69 7.87
N GLY A 48 5.09 -0.11 6.89
CA GLY A 48 5.63 1.00 6.13
C GLY A 48 4.74 1.38 4.95
N THR A 49 5.23 2.31 4.14
CA THR A 49 4.56 2.74 2.90
C THR A 49 5.63 2.84 1.82
N VAL A 50 5.32 2.38 0.62
CA VAL A 50 6.13 2.61 -0.57
C VAL A 50 5.44 3.64 -1.45
N THR A 51 6.22 4.58 -1.97
CA THR A 51 5.79 5.60 -2.92
C THR A 51 6.45 5.40 -4.27
N GLU A 52 5.89 5.99 -5.31
CA GLU A 52 6.48 5.94 -6.66
C GLU A 52 7.93 6.47 -6.64
N GLY A 53 8.19 7.51 -5.84
CA GLY A 53 9.53 8.09 -5.67
C GLY A 53 10.57 7.12 -5.10
N ASP A 54 10.16 6.16 -4.26
CA ASP A 54 11.05 5.14 -3.70
C ASP A 54 11.51 4.13 -4.76
N LEU A 55 10.79 4.04 -5.90
CA LEU A 55 11.04 3.09 -6.99
C LEU A 55 11.84 3.70 -8.16
N LEU A 56 12.11 5.00 -8.14
CA LEU A 56 12.72 5.76 -9.24
C LEU A 56 14.26 5.89 -9.14
N TRP A 57 14.91 5.04 -8.36
CA TRP A 57 16.38 4.99 -8.24
C TRP A 57 16.92 3.64 -8.72
#